data_AF-R0L2H8-F1
#
_entry.id   AF-R0L2H8-F1
#
_cell.length_a   1.000
_cell.length_b   1.000
_cell.length_c   1.000
_cell.angle_alpha   90.00
_cell.angle_beta   90.00
_cell.angle_gamma   90.00
#
_symmetry.space_group_name_H-M   'P 1'
#
loop_
_entity.id
_entity.type
_entity.pdbx_description
1 polymer ?
#
loop_
_entity_poly.entity_id
_entity_poly.type
_entity_poly.pdbx_seq_one_letter_code
_entity_poly.pdbx_strand_id
1 'polypeptide(L)' 'MRQIVSFDKLKLTNNLLDDNGHIILNSMHRYQPRFHVVLVDPRRDSERFAHENFKSFSFPETQFMAVPPTRTTGSPS' A
#
# COMPACT_ATOMS: atom_id res chain seq x y z
N MET A 1 10.95 12.19 -16.04
CA MET A 1 11.08 11.65 -14.67
C MET A 1 12.54 11.84 -14.26
N ARG A 2 12.81 12.46 -13.09
CA ARG A 2 14.17 12.89 -12.70
C ARG A 2 14.82 12.00 -11.65
N GLN A 3 14.04 11.18 -10.93
CA GLN A 3 14.51 10.33 -9.84
C GLN A 3 13.57 9.14 -9.64
N ILE A 4 14.06 8.13 -8.93
CA ILE A 4 13.27 6.96 -8.51
C ILE A 4 12.19 7.42 -7.52
N VAL A 5 10.97 6.92 -7.72
CA VAL A 5 9.87 7.09 -6.77
C VAL A 5 9.93 5.93 -5.79
N SER A 6 9.97 6.22 -4.49
CA SER A 6 10.04 5.23 -3.41
C SER A 6 8.83 5.34 -2.48
N PHE A 7 8.41 4.20 -1.93
CA PHE A 7 7.32 4.07 -0.96
C PHE A 7 7.82 3.48 0.37
N ASP A 8 9.03 3.86 0.77
CA ASP A 8 9.71 3.40 2.00
C ASP A 8 8.95 3.70 3.30
N LYS A 9 8.09 4.73 3.30
CA LYS A 9 7.24 5.08 4.45
C LYS A 9 5.95 4.27 4.56
N LEU A 10 5.64 3.42 3.57
CA LEU A 10 4.43 2.59 3.60
C LEU A 10 4.52 1.56 4.72
N LYS A 11 3.45 1.45 5.51
CA LYS A 11 3.34 0.48 6.60
C LYS A 11 2.10 -0.38 6.44
N LEU A 12 2.24 -1.63 6.86
CA LEU A 12 1.20 -2.64 6.88
C LEU A 12 0.83 -2.92 8.34
N THR A 13 -0.45 -3.14 8.62
CA THR A 13 -0.95 -3.47 9.95
C THR A 13 -2.00 -4.57 9.88
N ASN A 14 -2.14 -5.34 10.95
CA ASN A 14 -3.25 -6.26 11.13
C ASN A 14 -4.29 -5.73 12.14
N ASN A 15 -4.08 -4.53 12.68
CA ASN A 15 -5.07 -3.85 13.53
C ASN A 15 -6.21 -3.32 12.65
N LEU A 16 -7.40 -3.91 12.77
CA LEU A 16 -8.59 -3.51 12.04
C LEU A 16 -9.11 -2.11 12.44
N LEU A 17 -8.66 -1.60 13.58
CA LEU A 17 -9.03 -0.29 14.11
C LEU A 17 -7.86 0.71 14.02
N ASP A 18 -6.93 0.52 13.07
CA ASP A 18 -5.84 1.48 12.85
C ASP A 18 -6.38 2.85 12.43
N ASP A 19 -5.94 3.89 13.14
CA ASP A 19 -6.28 5.29 12.94
C ASP A 19 -5.14 6.10 12.30
N ASN A 20 -3.99 5.46 12.05
CA ASN A 20 -2.79 6.08 11.50
C ASN A 20 -2.76 6.10 9.96
N GLY A 21 -3.78 5.52 9.31
CA GLY A 21 -3.86 5.42 7.86
C GLY A 21 -2.93 4.37 7.26
N HIS A 22 -2.48 3.39 8.04
CA HIS A 22 -1.71 2.27 7.53
C HIS A 22 -2.59 1.33 6.69
N ILE A 23 -1.97 0.54 5.81
CA ILE A 23 -2.70 -0.45 5.02
C ILE A 23 -3.01 -1.66 5.91
N ILE A 24 -4.30 -1.90 6.14
CA ILE A 24 -4.78 -3.03 6.94
C ILE A 24 -4.81 -4.29 6.07
N LEU A 25 -4.14 -5.35 6.52
CA LEU A 25 -4.11 -6.66 5.87
C LEU A 25 -4.55 -7.75 6.84
N ASN A 26 -5.29 -8.73 6.32
CA ASN A 26 -5.56 -9.97 7.04
C ASN A 26 -4.34 -10.88 6.95
N SER A 27 -3.92 -11.42 8.10
CA SER A 27 -2.84 -12.41 8.16
C SER A 27 -3.20 -13.68 7.40
N MET A 28 -2.19 -14.40 6.93
CA MET A 28 -2.26 -15.64 6.14
C MET A 28 -2.96 -15.51 4.77
N HIS A 29 -3.11 -14.28 4.25
CA HIS A 29 -3.67 -14.02 2.93
C HIS A 29 -2.60 -13.57 1.93
N ARG A 30 -2.79 -13.91 0.66
CA ARG A 30 -1.92 -13.46 -0.45
C ARG A 30 -2.40 -12.11 -0.99
N TYR A 31 -1.47 -11.19 -1.19
CA TYR A 31 -1.72 -9.83 -1.67
C TYR A 31 -0.83 -9.51 -2.87
N GLN A 32 -1.39 -8.79 -3.84
CA GLN A 32 -0.69 -8.25 -5.01
C GLN A 32 -0.66 -6.72 -4.89
N PRO A 33 0.51 -6.10 -4.64
CA PRO A 33 0.68 -4.66 -4.75
C PRO A 33 0.31 -4.15 -6.14
N ARG A 34 -0.36 -3.00 -6.20
CA ARG A 34 -0.71 -2.30 -7.43
C ARG A 34 -0.26 -0.85 -7.33
N PHE A 35 0.34 -0.35 -8.38
CA PHE A 35 0.78 1.04 -8.49
C PHE A 35 -0.21 1.78 -9.39
N HIS A 36 -0.73 2.90 -8.91
CA HIS A 36 -1.71 3.71 -9.63
C HIS A 36 -1.11 5.07 -9.93
N VAL A 37 -1.06 5.45 -11.21
CA VAL A 37 -0.68 6.79 -11.66
C VAL A 37 -1.94 7.48 -12.12
N VAL A 38 -2.34 8.54 -11.42
CA VAL A 38 -3.54 9.32 -11.70
C VAL A 38 -3.13 10.65 -12.32
N LEU A 39 -3.74 11.02 -13.45
CA LEU A 39 -3.61 12.35 -14.01
C LEU A 39 -4.65 13.25 -13.34
N VAL A 40 -4.17 14.24 -12.60
CA VAL A 40 -5.00 15.19 -11.85
C VAL A 40 -5.05 16.51 -12.62
N ASP A 41 -6.25 16.98 -12.98
CA ASP A 41 -6.44 18.34 -13.51
C ASP A 41 -6.44 19.34 -12.34
N PRO A 42 -5.50 20.31 -12.30
CA PRO A 42 -5.41 21.29 -11.22
C PRO A 42 -6.58 22.29 -11.15
N ARG A 43 -7.53 22.30 -12.12
CA ARG A 43 -8.58 23.32 -12.24
C ARG A 43 -9.99 22.89 -11.80
N ARG A 44 -10.25 21.61 -11.53
CA ARG A 44 -11.59 21.07 -11.20
C ARG A 44 -11.53 20.08 -10.06
N ASP A 45 -12.71 19.70 -9.53
CA ASP A 45 -12.99 18.54 -8.67
C ASP A 45 -12.36 17.25 -9.23
N SER A 46 -11.04 17.14 -9.20
CA SER A 46 -10.25 16.13 -9.90
C SER A 46 -10.55 14.71 -9.44
N GLU A 47 -11.10 14.57 -8.24
CA GLU A 47 -11.57 13.30 -7.70
C GLU A 47 -12.76 12.73 -8.48
N ARG A 48 -13.60 13.60 -9.09
CA ARG A 48 -14.78 13.17 -9.87
C ARG A 48 -14.42 12.45 -11.17
N PHE A 49 -13.18 12.50 -11.65
CA PHE A 49 -12.75 11.82 -12.89
C PHE A 49 -11.57 10.88 -12.66
N ALA A 50 -11.16 10.66 -11.40
CA ALA A 50 -10.04 9.80 -11.05
C ALA A 50 -10.23 8.34 -11.51
N HIS A 51 -11.48 7.91 -11.71
CA HIS A 51 -11.83 6.57 -12.21
C HIS A 51 -11.66 6.40 -13.73
N GLU A 52 -11.44 7.47 -14.48
CA GLU A 52 -11.20 7.41 -15.94
C GLU A 52 -9.77 7.84 -16.32
N ASN A 53 -9.14 8.64 -15.47
CA ASN A 53 -7.82 9.25 -15.73
C ASN A 53 -6.68 8.60 -14.94
N PHE A 54 -6.65 7.28 -14.90
CA PHE A 54 -5.58 6.55 -14.22
C PHE A 54 -5.06 5.35 -15.00
N LYS A 55 -3.80 5.01 -14.74
CA LYS A 55 -3.20 3.76 -15.19
C LYS A 55 -2.75 2.94 -13.99
N SER A 56 -3.10 1.66 -14.00
CA SER A 56 -2.68 0.69 -12.98
C SER A 56 -1.55 -0.19 -13.50
N PHE A 57 -0.59 -0.47 -12.63
CA PHE A 57 0.51 -1.38 -12.88
C PHE A 57 0.57 -2.42 -11.77
N SER A 58 0.82 -3.66 -12.12
CA SER A 58 0.99 -4.78 -11.20
C SER A 58 2.20 -5.59 -11.64
N PHE A 59 3.05 -5.94 -10.68
CA PHE A 59 4.27 -6.70 -10.90
C PHE A 59 4.13 -8.03 -10.15
N PRO A 60 3.91 -9.17 -10.84
CA PRO A 60 3.67 -10.46 -10.19
C PRO A 60 4.74 -10.84 -9.16
N GLU A 61 6.00 -10.46 -9.40
CA GLU A 61 7.13 -10.66 -8.50
C GLU A 61 7.02 -9.93 -7.16
N THR A 62 6.08 -8.98 -7.04
CA THR A 62 5.81 -8.25 -5.79
C THR A 62 4.68 -8.87 -4.95
N GLN A 63 4.09 -9.98 -5.40
CA GLN A 63 3.08 -10.69 -4.61
C GLN A 63 3.69 -11.24 -3.32
N PHE A 64 2.98 -11.10 -2.21
CA PHE A 64 3.43 -11.60 -0.90
C PHE A 64 2.28 -12.21 -0.11
N MET A 65 2.62 -12.98 0.93
CA MET A 65 1.67 -13.43 1.95
C MET A 65 1.84 -12.57 3.18
N ALA A 66 0.76 -11.96 3.67
CA ALA A 66 0.81 -11.28 4.96
C ALA A 66 0.95 -12.35 6.06
N VAL A 67 1.99 -12.27 6.86
CA VAL A 67 2.21 -13.19 7.98
C VAL A 67 1.95 -12.46 9.30
N PRO A 68 1.42 -13.13 10.34
CA PRO A 68 1.25 -12.51 11.64
C PRO A 68 2.62 -12.08 12.21
N PRO A 69 2.66 -11.05 13.07
CA PRO A 69 3.89 -10.62 13.72
C PRO A 69 4.55 -11.79 14.44
N THR A 70 5.82 -12.08 14.13
CA THR A 70 6.59 -13.05 14.88
C THR A 70 6.98 -12.41 16.21
N ARG A 71 6.64 -13.06 17.34
CA ARG A 71 7.25 -12.68 18.63
C ARG A 71 8.73 -12.99 18.52
N THR A 72 9.58 -11.96 18.44
CA THR A 72 11.00 -12.13 18.71
C THR A 72 11.14 -12.57 20.16
N THR A 73 11.48 -13.84 20.38
CA THR A 73 11.85 -14.36 21.71
C THR A 73 13.17 -13.72 22.12
N GLY A 74 13.14 -12.53 22.74
CA GLY A 74 14.36 -11.80 23.02
C GLY A 74 14.25 -10.52 23.86
N SER A 75 13.19 -10.32 24.65
CA SER A 75 13.27 -9.36 25.75
C SER A 75 13.79 -10.07 27.00
N PRO A 76 14.99 -9.75 27.52
CA PRO A 76 15.38 -10.23 28.84
C PRO A 76 14.48 -9.55 29.88
N SER A 77 14.12 -10.32 30.89
CA SER A 77 13.52 -9.89 32.15
C SER A 77 14.30 -8.77 32.83
#